data_AF-A0A3R8TGK2-F1
#
_entry.id   AF-A0A3R8TGK2-F1
#
_cell.length_a   1.000
_cell.length_b   1.000
_cell.length_c   1.000
_cell.angle_alpha   90.00
_cell.angle_beta   90.00
_cell.angle_gamma   90.00
#
_symmetry.space_group_name_H-M   'P 1'
#
loop_
_entity.id
_entity.type
_entity.pdbx_description
1 polymer ?
#
loop_
_entity_poly.entity_id
_entity_poly.type
_entity_poly.pdbx_seq_one_letter_code
_entity_poly.pdbx_strand_id
1 'polypeptide(L)' 'MTADVEVVSETDEPGWEVDPEDAWGVAVIATVGRQLRLRREAVGMRVPEFAKAGGYGEDLVYKIEGGAR' A
#
# COMPACT_ATOMS: atom_id res chain seq x y z
N MET A 1 -15.53 26.50 -29.12
CA MET A 1 -14.97 25.33 -28.41
C MET A 1 -14.84 25.72 -26.96
N THR A 2 -15.96 25.65 -26.23
CA THR A 2 -16.01 25.79 -24.78
C THR A 2 -15.47 24.50 -24.19
N ALA A 3 -14.47 24.62 -23.32
CA ALA A 3 -13.96 23.50 -22.54
C ALA A 3 -14.91 23.30 -21.36
N ASP A 4 -15.65 22.19 -21.36
CA ASP A 4 -16.35 21.72 -20.18
C ASP A 4 -15.30 21.10 -19.25
N VAL A 5 -14.90 21.87 -18.23
CA VAL A 5 -14.15 21.35 -17.08
C VAL A 5 -15.17 20.62 -16.21
N GLU A 6 -15.09 19.30 -16.20
CA GLU A 6 -15.88 18.48 -15.29
C GLU A 6 -15.43 18.77 -13.84
N VAL A 7 -16.35 19.32 -13.04
CA VAL A 7 -16.12 19.59 -11.62
C VAL A 7 -16.33 18.27 -10.87
N VAL A 8 -15.23 17.64 -10.46
CA VAL A 8 -15.25 16.48 -9.56
C VAL A 8 -15.78 16.96 -8.20
N SER A 9 -16.93 16.46 -7.77
CA SER A 9 -17.60 16.83 -6.52
C SER A 9 -16.96 16.16 -5.30
N GLU A 10 -16.89 16.90 -4.19
CA GLU A 10 -16.21 16.60 -2.92
C GLU A 10 -16.79 15.41 -2.12
N THR A 11 -16.67 14.16 -2.60
CA THR A 11 -16.68 12.97 -1.70
C THR A 11 -15.98 11.71 -2.23
N ASP A 12 -15.22 11.77 -3.32
CA ASP A 12 -14.21 10.74 -3.61
C ASP A 12 -13.00 11.00 -2.71
N GLU A 13 -13.07 10.66 -1.42
CA GLU A 13 -11.84 10.25 -0.74
C GLU A 13 -11.32 9.08 -1.58
N PRO A 14 -10.20 9.21 -2.31
CA PRO A 14 -9.75 8.12 -3.16
C PRO A 14 -9.45 6.98 -2.21
N GLY A 15 -10.35 5.99 -2.17
CA GLY A 15 -10.06 4.70 -1.57
C GLY A 15 -8.75 4.29 -2.20
N TRP A 16 -7.70 4.13 -1.40
CA TRP A 16 -6.38 3.64 -1.84
C TRP A 16 -6.44 2.17 -2.29
N GLU A 17 -7.58 1.76 -2.84
CA GLU A 17 -7.86 0.47 -3.39
C GLU A 17 -7.35 0.48 -4.83
N VAL A 18 -6.43 -0.44 -5.08
CA VAL A 18 -5.87 -0.64 -6.40
C VAL A 18 -6.73 -1.70 -7.08
N ASP A 19 -7.25 -1.37 -8.26
CA ASP A 19 -7.92 -2.35 -9.11
C ASP A 19 -6.95 -3.50 -9.40
N PRO A 20 -7.32 -4.77 -9.13
CA PRO A 20 -6.49 -5.92 -9.47
C PRO A 20 -6.09 -6.01 -10.96
N GLU A 21 -6.87 -5.40 -11.85
CA GLU A 21 -6.58 -5.30 -13.28
C GLU A 21 -5.63 -4.13 -13.64
N ASP A 22 -5.39 -3.20 -12.70
CA ASP A 22 -4.39 -2.14 -12.84
C ASP A 22 -2.97 -2.66 -12.55
N ALA A 23 -2.31 -3.10 -13.62
CA ALA A 23 -0.94 -3.58 -13.57
C ALA A 23 0.06 -2.56 -12.98
N TRP A 24 -0.18 -1.26 -13.13
CA TRP A 24 0.71 -0.23 -12.58
C TRP A 24 0.49 -0.06 -11.09
N GLY A 25 -0.76 0.07 -10.64
CA GLY A 25 -1.09 0.13 -9.22
C GLY A 25 -0.57 -1.09 -8.46
N VAL A 26 -0.77 -2.29 -9.00
CA VAL A 26 -0.30 -3.54 -8.38
C VAL A 26 1.23 -3.55 -8.27
N ALA A 27 1.95 -3.09 -9.30
CA ALA A 27 3.40 -3.01 -9.29
C ALA A 27 3.91 -2.02 -8.23
N VAL A 28 3.22 -0.90 -8.01
CA VAL A 28 3.56 0.08 -6.97
C VAL A 28 3.38 -0.54 -5.59
N ILE A 29 2.24 -1.17 -5.30
CA ILE A 29 1.97 -1.81 -3.99
C ILE A 29 3.02 -2.89 -3.70
N ALA A 30 3.30 -3.77 -4.66
CA ALA A 30 4.32 -4.80 -4.49
C ALA A 30 5.71 -4.20 -4.24
N THR A 31 6.03 -3.07 -4.87
CA THR A 31 7.32 -2.41 -4.66
C THR A 31 7.41 -1.78 -3.27
N VAL A 32 6.37 -1.09 -2.81
CA VAL A 32 6.32 -0.50 -1.46
C VAL A 32 6.43 -1.60 -0.40
N GLY A 33 5.74 -2.73 -0.57
CA GLY A 33 5.84 -3.90 0.30
C GLY A 33 7.28 -4.40 0.44
N ARG A 34 7.98 -4.57 -0.69
CA ARG A 34 9.41 -4.96 -0.70
C ARG A 34 10.30 -3.91 -0.02
N GLN A 35 10.02 -2.62 -0.18
CA GLN A 35 10.78 -1.56 0.48
C GLN A 35 10.62 -1.59 2.01
N LEU A 36 9.40 -1.84 2.50
CA LEU A 36 9.16 -1.99 3.93
C LEU A 36 9.93 -3.19 4.50
N ARG A 37 9.86 -4.33 3.82
CA ARG A 37 10.63 -5.52 4.18
C ARG A 37 12.13 -5.23 4.25
N LEU A 38 12.69 -4.60 3.22
CA LEU A 38 14.13 -4.27 3.17
C LEU A 38 14.54 -3.35 4.33
N ARG A 39 13.73 -2.34 4.67
CA ARG A 39 14.03 -1.44 5.78
C ARG A 39 13.95 -2.13 7.14
N ARG A 40 12.95 -3.00 7.32
CA ARG A 40 12.80 -3.83 8.53
C ARG A 40 13.99 -4.77 8.70
N GLU A 41 14.38 -5.46 7.64
CA GLU A 41 15.52 -6.39 7.65
C GLU A 41 16.85 -5.65 7.84
N ALA A 42 17.01 -4.46 7.27
CA ALA A 42 18.22 -3.64 7.43
C ALA A 42 18.50 -3.24 8.89
N VAL A 43 17.48 -3.18 9.74
CA VAL A 43 17.64 -2.91 11.19
C VAL A 43 17.54 -4.18 12.04
N GLY A 44 17.52 -5.37 11.41
CA GLY A 44 17.44 -6.67 12.11
C GLY A 44 16.10 -6.94 12.80
N MET A 45 15.04 -6.20 12.47
CA MET A 45 13.75 -6.31 13.13
C MET A 45 12.94 -7.49 12.57
N ARG A 46 12.32 -8.29 13.45
CA ARG A 46 11.46 -9.40 13.03
C ARG A 46 10.04 -8.94 12.76
N VAL A 47 9.29 -9.72 11.99
CA VAL A 47 7.88 -9.42 11.65
C VAL A 47 7.00 -9.19 12.88
N PRO A 48 7.03 -10.03 13.94
CA PRO A 48 6.25 -9.78 15.17
C PRO A 48 6.55 -8.45 15.85
N GLU A 49 7.82 -8.05 15.84
CA GLU A 49 8.28 -6.79 16.46
C GLU A 49 7.82 -5.59 15.65
N PHE A 50 7.89 -5.68 14.33
CA PHE A 50 7.41 -4.65 13.43
C PHE A 50 5.89 -4.50 13.48
N ALA A 51 5.15 -5.61 13.49
CA ALA A 51 3.70 -5.65 13.64
C ALA A 51 3.27 -4.96 14.94
N LYS A 52 3.91 -5.32 16.06
CA LYS A 52 3.69 -4.68 17.36
C LYS A 52 4.01 -3.19 17.34
N ALA A 53 5.12 -2.79 16.72
CA ALA A 53 5.51 -1.38 16.63
C ALA A 53 4.53 -0.55 15.79
N GLY A 54 3.95 -1.14 14.73
CA GLY A 54 2.94 -0.51 13.87
C GLY A 54 1.50 -0.60 14.38
N GLY A 55 1.24 -1.37 15.45
CA GLY A 55 -0.13 -1.60 15.94
C GLY A 55 -0.96 -2.52 15.03
N TYR A 56 -0.31 -3.41 14.28
CA TYR A 56 -0.93 -4.33 13.34
C TYR A 56 -0.76 -5.78 13.77
N GLY A 57 -1.62 -6.66 13.23
CA GLY A 57 -1.40 -8.11 13.32
C GLY A 57 -0.24 -8.55 12.42
N GLU A 58 0.44 -9.63 12.80
CA GLU A 58 1.56 -10.19 12.03
C GLU A 58 1.14 -10.57 10.59
N ASP A 59 -0.05 -11.15 10.44
CA ASP A 59 -0.62 -11.53 9.14
C ASP A 59 -0.73 -10.34 8.18
N LEU A 60 -1.07 -9.16 8.70
CA LEU A 60 -1.17 -7.96 7.87
C LEU A 60 0.21 -7.51 7.38
N VAL A 61 1.24 -7.65 8.21
CA VAL A 61 2.62 -7.36 7.80
C VAL A 61 3.06 -8.31 6.69
N TYR A 62 2.79 -9.61 6.80
CA TYR A 62 3.13 -10.58 5.75
C TYR A 62 2.44 -10.26 4.42
N LYS A 63 1.17 -9.87 4.47
CA LYS A 63 0.43 -9.42 3.27
C LYS A 63 1.10 -8.20 2.66
N ILE A 64 1.26 -7.13 3.44
CA ILE A 64 1.82 -5.85 2.96
C ILE A 64 3.22 -6.04 2.38
N GLU A 65 4.12 -6.74 3.08
CA GLU A 65 5.47 -7.01 2.59
C GLU A 65 5.49 -7.90 1.34
N GLY A 66 4.46 -8.74 1.17
CA GLY A 66 4.22 -9.55 -0.02
C GLY A 66 3.55 -8.79 -1.17
N GLY A 67 3.13 -7.54 -0.97
CA GLY A 67 2.38 -6.78 -1.98
C GLY A 67 0.91 -7.19 -2.10
N ALA A 68 0.39 -7.95 -1.15
CA ALA A 68 -1.02 -8.26 -1.00
C ALA A 68 -1.60 -7.38 0.12
N ARG A 69 -2.87 -7.00 0.06
CA ARG A 69 -3.57 -6.38 1.19
C ARG A 69 -4.79 -7.21 1.54
#